data_AF-A0A2E0BWJ4-F1
#
_entry.id   AF-A0A2E0BWJ4-F1
#
_cell.length_a   1.000
_cell.length_b   1.000
_cell.length_c   1.000
_cell.angle_alpha   90.00
_cell.angle_beta   90.00
_cell.angle_gamma   90.00
#
_symmetry.space_group_name_H-M   'P 1'
#
loop_
_entity.id
_entity.type
_entity.pdbx_description
1 polymer ?
#
loop_
_entity_poly.entity_id
_entity_poly.type
_entity_poly.pdbx_seq_one_letter_code
_entity_poly.pdbx_strand_id
1 'polypeptide(L)' 'MKNTGVCPKCGSKNVKINNLGGFQNYLLGSIYQCKDCGFSEIWNGHNDNAKRDVLYVLLGVIGIGLVLAVGYFAFIA' A
#
# COMPACT_ATOMS: atom_id res chain seq x y z
N MET A 1 4.76 15.90 -5.57
CA MET A 1 5.90 16.09 -4.64
C MET A 1 7.04 15.10 -4.88
N LYS A 2 6.77 13.80 -5.09
CA LYS A 2 7.84 12.79 -5.21
C LYS A 2 8.95 13.11 -6.22
N ASN A 3 8.59 13.47 -7.45
CA ASN A 3 9.59 13.69 -8.52
C ASN A 3 10.24 15.07 -8.46
N THR A 4 9.49 16.07 -8.00
CA THR A 4 9.94 17.48 -8.01
C THR A 4 10.55 17.93 -6.68
N GLY A 5 10.28 17.21 -5.58
CA GLY A 5 10.61 17.66 -4.23
C GLY A 5 9.81 18.88 -3.77
N VAL A 6 8.82 19.33 -4.55
CA VAL A 6 8.09 20.59 -4.36
C VAL A 6 6.60 20.32 -4.17
N CYS A 7 5.98 21.04 -3.24
CA CYS A 7 4.54 21.05 -3.03
C CYS A 7 3.81 21.75 -4.19
N PRO A 8 2.82 21.11 -4.83
CA PRO A 8 2.07 21.72 -5.93
C PRO A 8 1.12 22.83 -5.49
N LYS A 9 0.76 22.91 -4.19
CA LYS A 9 -0.15 23.94 -3.67
C LYS A 9 0.56 25.24 -3.29
N CYS A 10 1.69 25.15 -2.59
CA CYS A 10 2.37 26.32 -2.04
C CYS A 10 3.79 26.53 -2.58
N GLY A 11 4.30 25.65 -3.44
CA GLY A 11 5.67 25.76 -3.98
C GLY A 11 6.77 25.47 -2.96
N SER A 12 6.44 25.06 -1.73
CA SER A 12 7.44 24.75 -0.71
C SER A 12 8.19 23.44 -1.00
N LYS A 13 9.47 23.41 -0.63
CA LYS A 13 10.34 22.22 -0.63
C LYS A 13 10.31 21.44 0.70
N ASN A 14 9.61 21.96 1.70
CA ASN A 14 9.48 21.33 3.01
C ASN A 14 8.45 20.20 2.97
N VAL A 15 8.84 19.08 2.36
CA VAL A 15 8.02 17.89 2.17
C VAL A 15 8.59 16.74 3.01
N LYS A 16 7.74 16.13 3.83
CA LYS A 16 8.06 14.92 4.59
C LYS A 16 7.39 13.71 3.93
N ILE A 17 8.14 12.62 3.82
CA ILE A 17 7.60 11.32 3.43
C ILE A 17 7.22 10.57 4.72
N ASN A 18 5.96 10.16 4.82
CA ASN A 18 5.45 9.31 5.88
C ASN A 18 5.02 7.98 5.27
N ASN A 19 5.48 6.88 5.84
CA ASN A 19 4.96 5.57 5.49
C ASN A 19 3.78 5.26 6.42
N LEU A 20 2.74 4.65 5.88
CA LEU A 20 1.69 4.07 6.70
C LEU A 20 2.28 2.91 7.50
N GLY A 21 1.80 2.70 8.72
CA GLY A 21 2.22 1.57 9.55
C GLY A 21 1.56 0.27 9.09
N GLY A 22 2.29 -0.85 9.19
CA GLY A 22 1.74 -2.20 9.00
C GLY A 22 1.13 -2.44 7.62
N PHE A 23 -0.03 -3.09 7.60
CA PHE A 23 -0.71 -3.55 6.38
C PHE A 23 -1.07 -2.42 5.40
N GLN A 24 -1.39 -1.24 5.90
CA GLN A 24 -1.78 -0.09 5.07
C GLN A 24 -0.63 0.36 4.15
N ASN A 25 0.63 0.18 4.57
CA ASN A 25 1.80 0.49 3.75
C ASN A 25 1.87 -0.36 2.48
N TYR A 26 1.46 -1.62 2.57
CA TYR A 26 1.49 -2.57 1.45
C TYR A 26 0.38 -2.28 0.41
N LEU A 27 -0.70 -1.62 0.82
CA LEU A 27 -1.84 -1.32 -0.05
C LEU A 27 -1.76 0.06 -0.71
N LEU A 28 -1.45 1.08 0.10
CA LEU A 28 -1.58 2.50 -0.29
C LEU A 28 -0.24 3.13 -0.67
N GLY A 29 0.88 2.57 -0.21
CA GLY A 29 2.21 3.13 -0.45
C GLY A 29 2.58 4.28 0.49
N SER A 30 3.44 5.18 0.01
CA SER A 30 4.01 6.27 0.81
C SER A 30 3.18 7.56 0.70
N ILE A 31 3.07 8.31 1.80
CA ILE A 31 2.36 9.59 1.86
C ILE A 31 3.39 10.73 1.87
N TYR A 32 3.27 11.65 0.92
CA TYR A 32 4.08 12.86 0.85
C TYR A 32 3.27 14.00 1.44
N GLN A 33 3.74 14.60 2.53
CA GLN A 33 3.08 15.68 3.24
C GLN A 33 3.93 16.94 3.23
N CYS A 34 3.39 18.06 2.73
CA CYS A 34 3.98 19.37 2.91
C CYS A 34 3.76 19.87 4.33
N LYS A 35 4.82 20.33 5.00
CA LYS A 35 4.74 20.86 6.36
C LYS A 35 4.23 22.30 6.42
N ASP A 36 4.38 23.07 5.35
CA ASP A 36 4.03 24.49 5.38
C ASP A 36 2.55 24.73 5.07
N CYS A 37 1.96 23.99 4.14
CA CYS A 37 0.53 24.13 3.77
C CYS A 37 -0.35 22.95 4.20
N GLY A 38 0.23 21.90 4.79
CA GLY A 38 -0.49 20.71 5.23
C GLY A 38 -0.99 19.79 4.11
N PHE A 39 -0.77 20.14 2.83
CA PHE A 39 -1.21 19.31 1.71
C PHE A 39 -0.49 17.95 1.72
N SER A 40 -1.28 16.88 1.59
CA SER A 40 -0.78 15.50 1.51
C SER A 40 -1.21 14.83 0.21
N GLU A 41 -0.29 14.12 -0.43
CA GLU A 41 -0.56 13.25 -1.58
C GLU A 41 -0.09 11.83 -1.27
N ILE A 42 -0.83 10.83 -1.74
CA ILE A 42 -0.43 9.43 -1.67
C ILE A 42 0.26 9.08 -2.97
N TRP A 43 1.40 8.40 -2.90
CA TRP A 43 2.12 7.93 -4.07
C TRP A 43 2.39 6.44 -3.99
N ASN A 44 2.00 5.73 -5.06
CA ASN A 44 2.38 4.33 -5.27
C ASN A 44 3.48 4.27 -6.34
N GLY A 45 4.66 3.77 -5.96
CA GLY A 45 5.76 3.48 -6.87
C GLY A 45 5.71 2.06 -7.43
N HIS A 46 6.66 1.75 -8.32
CA HIS A 46 6.84 0.39 -8.85
C HIS A 46 7.09 -0.64 -7.72
N ASN A 47 7.92 -0.30 -6.74
CA ASN A 47 8.18 -1.16 -5.59
C ASN A 47 6.96 -1.35 -4.69
N ASP A 48 6.05 -0.38 -4.63
CA ASP A 48 4.84 -0.49 -3.81
C ASP A 48 3.80 -1.37 -4.51
N ASN A 49 3.74 -1.32 -5.84
CA ASN A 49 2.95 -2.27 -6.63
C ASN A 49 3.46 -3.70 -6.43
N ALA A 50 4.78 -3.93 -6.47
CA ALA A 50 5.34 -5.27 -6.23
C ALA A 50 4.97 -5.80 -4.84
N LYS A 51 5.05 -4.96 -3.80
CA LYS A 51 4.62 -5.31 -2.44
C LYS A 51 3.13 -5.67 -2.38
N ARG A 52 2.29 -4.89 -3.07
CA ARG A 52 0.84 -5.10 -3.13
C ARG A 52 0.49 -6.38 -3.88
N ASP A 53 1.18 -6.67 -4.97
CA ASP A 53 0.93 -7.86 -5.78
C ASP A 53 1.33 -9.12 -5.03
N VAL A 54 2.48 -9.11 -4.34
CA VAL A 54 2.88 -10.21 -3.43
C VAL A 54 1.82 -10.42 -2.36
N LEU A 55 1.31 -9.34 -1.77
CA LEU A 55 0.24 -9.43 -0.78
C LEU A 55 -1.03 -10.09 -1.36
N TYR A 56 -1.47 -9.69 -2.55
CA TYR A 56 -2.64 -10.29 -3.18
C TYR A 56 -2.43 -11.76 -3.53
N VAL A 57 -1.24 -12.15 -3.99
CA VAL A 57 -0.90 -13.55 -4.25
C VAL A 57 -0.99 -14.36 -2.96
N LEU A 58 -0.42 -13.87 -1.86
CA LEU A 58 -0.49 -14.56 -0.56
C LEU A 58 -1.92 -14.73 -0.07
N LEU A 59 -2.73 -13.68 -0.13
CA LEU A 59 -4.15 -13.74 0.25
C LEU A 59 -4.93 -14.72 -0.65
N GLY A 60 -4.64 -14.73 -1.95
CA GLY A 60 -5.24 -15.67 -2.90
C GLY A 60 -4.88 -17.13 -2.58
N VAL A 61 -3.61 -17.43 -2.32
CA VAL A 61 -3.16 -18.78 -1.96
C VAL A 61 -3.81 -19.26 -0.66
N ILE A 62 -3.87 -18.39 0.36
CA ILE A 62 -4.55 -18.70 1.63
C ILE A 62 -6.05 -18.95 1.38
N GLY A 63 -6.71 -18.09 0.61
CA GLY A 63 -8.13 -18.23 0.29
C GLY A 63 -8.43 -19.54 -0.43
N ILE A 64 -7.65 -19.88 -1.46
CA ILE A 64 -7.79 -21.15 -2.20
C ILE A 64 -7.56 -22.34 -1.26
N GLY A 65 -6.52 -22.29 -0.43
CA GLY A 65 -6.22 -23.35 0.54
C GLY A 65 -7.37 -23.58 1.52
N LEU A 66 -7.99 -22.51 2.04
CA LEU A 66 -9.14 -22.61 2.94
C LEU A 66 -10.35 -23.23 2.25
N VAL A 67 -10.65 -22.84 1.01
CA VAL A 67 -11.77 -23.42 0.23
C VAL A 67 -11.56 -24.92 0.01
N LEU A 68 -10.35 -25.33 -0.37
CA LEU A 68 -10.02 -26.74 -0.56
C LEU A 68 -10.11 -27.54 0.75
N ALA A 69 -9.62 -26.97 1.86
CA ALA A 69 -9.68 -27.62 3.16
C ALA A 69 -11.14 -27.84 3.60
N VAL A 70 -11.98 -26.81 3.51
CA VAL A 70 -13.42 -26.92 3.84
C VAL A 70 -14.11 -27.94 2.94
N GLY A 71 -13.83 -27.92 1.63
CA GLY A 71 -14.38 -28.89 0.69
C GLY A 71 -13.95 -30.33 1.02
N TYR A 72 -12.70 -30.54 1.40
CA TYR A 72 -12.18 -31.85 1.81
C TYR A 72 -12.87 -32.36 3.09
N PHE A 73 -12.99 -31.51 4.11
CA PHE A 73 -13.69 -31.87 5.35
C PHE A 73 -15.18 -32.16 5.09
N ALA A 74 -15.83 -31.39 4.23
CA ALA A 74 -17.24 -31.62 3.86
C ALA A 74 -17.44 -32.90 3.01
N PHE A 75 -16.42 -33.35 2.28
CA PHE A 75 -16.48 -34.59 1.49
C PHE A 75 -16.30 -35.85 2.35
N ILE A 76 -15.55 -35.75 3.47
CA ILE A 76 -15.23 -36.88 4.35
C ILE A 76 -16.18 -36.99 5.55
N ALA A 77 -16.83 -35.88 5.95
CA ALA A 77 -17.88 -35.86 6.96
C ALA A 77 -19.21 -36.41 6.42
#